data_AF-A0A9P7KAG3-F1
#
_entry.id   AF-A0A9P7KAG3-F1
#
_cell.length_a   1.000
_cell.length_b   1.000
_cell.length_c   1.000
_cell.angle_alpha   90.00
_cell.angle_beta   90.00
_cell.angle_gamma   90.00
#
_symmetry.space_group_name_H-M   'P 1'
#
loop_
_entity.id
_entity.type
_entity.pdbx_description
1 polymer ?
#
loop_
_entity_poly.entity_id
_entity_poly.type
_entity_poly.pdbx_seq_one_letter_code
_entity_poly.pdbx_strand_id
1 'polypeptide(L)'
;MYADFDLHMDSSIRKGREELQKFSTLMQEYIRLTGLVAETGSYSGSEDSDEETKAPPNCVKNWNFPKMHLCNHLFDDIEDKGTQVQSIDNNDYNRYCQLGSPLAPSMFMALKLAHSLDRAFQSFRIKLGKFLTAFLPAYDIPLPGNKPIRLTPTDTITEYRFLKVQYRSISDWQLKTDYIRCNPSFHGQARYDCVLVNTFPAVPYIACLVLLFTCTIADREYPLALIQPFDAVYKKRGQLQKDTDLEFLRVRESLPKDCSFVSIHSFIRGVVVVHSDKEDCDSHLPSHDHFVFDVLDPDMFIRAQKQGEDGFWDKE
;
A
#
# COMPACT_ATOMS: atom_id res chain seq x y z
N MET A 1 0.70 -5.44 -16.21
CA MET A 1 -0.11 -4.22 -16.33
C MET A 1 0.85 -3.06 -16.09
N TYR A 2 1.42 -2.47 -17.15
CA TYR A 2 2.52 -1.49 -17.07
C TYR A 2 2.10 -0.09 -17.53
N ALA A 3 0.82 0.09 -17.85
CA ALA A 3 0.25 1.28 -18.47
C ALA A 3 -0.91 1.84 -17.63
N ASP A 4 -0.91 1.55 -16.32
CA ASP A 4 -1.88 2.11 -15.38
C ASP A 4 -1.38 3.45 -14.84
N PHE A 5 -2.25 4.25 -14.21
CA PHE A 5 -1.92 5.58 -13.65
C PHE A 5 -1.05 5.53 -12.38
N ASP A 6 -0.25 4.48 -12.23
CA ASP A 6 0.67 4.30 -11.12
C ASP A 6 2.01 4.99 -11.36
N LEU A 7 2.71 5.33 -10.28
CA LEU A 7 4.06 5.88 -10.35
C LEU A 7 5.03 4.81 -10.87
N HIS A 8 5.67 5.07 -12.02
CA HIS A 8 6.60 4.12 -12.62
C HIS A 8 8.05 4.39 -12.19
N MET A 9 8.68 3.37 -11.62
CA MET A 9 10.14 3.36 -11.40
C MET A 9 10.86 2.96 -12.69
N ASP A 10 12.14 3.33 -12.84
CA ASP A 10 12.99 2.94 -13.98
C ASP A 10 12.97 1.42 -14.23
N SER A 11 12.93 0.63 -13.15
CA SER A 11 12.85 -0.82 -13.22
C SER A 11 11.53 -1.32 -13.81
N SER A 12 10.42 -0.64 -13.53
CA SER A 12 9.09 -0.94 -14.07
C SER A 12 8.95 -0.48 -15.52
N ILE A 13 9.51 0.68 -15.88
CA ILE A 13 9.54 1.17 -17.26
C ILE A 13 10.35 0.22 -18.14
N ARG A 14 11.53 -0.21 -17.69
CA ARG A 14 12.37 -1.17 -18.41
C ARG A 14 11.64 -2.50 -18.65
N LYS A 15 11.02 -3.07 -17.62
CA LYS A 15 10.21 -4.29 -17.76
C LYS A 15 9.02 -4.08 -18.70
N GLY A 16 8.37 -2.92 -18.64
CA GLY A 16 7.30 -2.53 -19.56
C GLY A 16 7.77 -2.50 -21.01
N ARG A 17 8.95 -1.93 -21.28
CA ARG A 17 9.58 -1.92 -22.61
C ARG A 17 9.90 -3.32 -23.12
N GLU A 18 10.42 -4.20 -22.27
CA GLU A 18 10.69 -5.60 -22.61
C GLU A 18 9.39 -6.34 -23.00
N GLU A 19 8.30 -6.16 -22.25
CA GLU A 19 7.01 -6.76 -22.57
C GLU A 19 6.38 -6.18 -23.83
N LEU A 20 6.50 -4.87 -24.05
CA LEU A 20 6.04 -4.22 -25.27
C LEU A 20 6.80 -4.73 -26.51
N GLN A 21 8.09 -5.01 -26.37
CA GLN A 21 8.89 -5.61 -27.45
C GLN A 21 8.42 -7.03 -27.79
N LYS A 22 8.09 -7.85 -26.77
CA LYS A 22 7.50 -9.18 -26.97
C LYS A 22 6.14 -9.09 -27.66
N PHE A 23 5.28 -8.20 -27.19
CA PHE A 23 3.97 -7.96 -27.78
C PHE A 23 4.08 -7.49 -29.25
N SER A 24 4.98 -6.55 -29.54
CA SER A 24 5.22 -6.05 -30.90
C SER A 24 5.67 -7.16 -31.84
N THR A 25 6.56 -8.04 -31.36
CA THR A 25 7.02 -9.21 -32.13
C THR A 25 5.87 -10.19 -32.41
N LEU A 26 5.05 -10.50 -31.41
CA LEU A 26 3.87 -11.36 -31.56
C LEU A 26 2.85 -10.76 -32.54
N MET A 27 2.65 -9.45 -32.49
CA MET A 27 1.74 -8.74 -33.38
C MET A 27 2.24 -8.76 -34.83
N GLN A 28 3.54 -8.55 -35.07
CA GLN A 28 4.12 -8.67 -36.41
C GLN A 28 3.95 -10.09 -36.97
N GLU A 29 4.16 -11.11 -36.14
CA GLU A 29 3.95 -12.50 -36.54
C GLU A 29 2.48 -12.81 -36.83
N TYR A 30 1.56 -12.29 -36.03
CA TYR A 30 0.12 -12.39 -36.29
C TYR A 30 -0.29 -11.73 -37.61
N ILE A 31 0.25 -10.54 -37.90
CA ILE A 31 0.02 -9.83 -39.17
C ILE A 31 0.54 -10.66 -40.34
N ARG A 32 1.75 -11.24 -40.20
CA ARG A 32 2.35 -12.12 -41.22
C ARG A 32 1.48 -13.34 -41.48
N LEU A 33 1.02 -14.03 -40.43
CA LEU A 33 0.19 -15.22 -40.54
C LEU A 33 -1.18 -14.92 -41.16
N THR A 34 -1.82 -13.82 -40.76
CA THR A 34 -3.11 -13.41 -41.33
C THR A 34 -3.01 -12.90 -42.77
N GLY A 35 -1.88 -12.30 -43.16
CA GLY A 35 -1.58 -11.95 -44.54
C GLY A 35 -1.37 -13.16 -45.45
N LEU A 36 -0.65 -14.20 -44.98
CA LEU A 36 -0.40 -15.44 -45.74
C LEU A 36 -1.67 -16.29 -45.96
N VAL A 37 -2.62 -16.24 -45.03
CA VAL A 37 -3.93 -16.91 -45.17
C VAL A 37 -4.77 -16.25 -46.26
N ALA A 38 -4.57 -14.95 -46.53
CA ALA A 38 -5.24 -14.25 -47.62
C ALA A 38 -4.63 -14.58 -49.01
N GLU A 39 -3.36 -15.01 -49.08
CA GLU A 39 -2.68 -15.36 -50.34
C GLU A 39 -2.87 -16.82 -50.77
N THR A 40 -3.15 -17.74 -49.83
CA THR A 40 -3.30 -19.19 -50.11
C THR A 40 -4.73 -19.64 -50.40
N GLY A 41 -5.71 -18.72 -50.40
CA GLY A 41 -7.11 -18.98 -50.72
C GLY A 41 -7.41 -19.13 -52.21
N SER A 42 -6.82 -20.13 -52.90
CA SER A 42 -7.26 -20.57 -54.22
C SER A 42 -8.42 -21.57 -54.06
N TYR A 43 -9.65 -21.09 -54.31
CA TYR A 43 -10.87 -21.89 -54.31
C TYR A 43 -10.97 -22.71 -55.61
N SER A 44 -10.92 -24.03 -55.53
CA SER A 44 -11.37 -24.94 -56.59
C SER A 44 -12.75 -25.47 -56.21
N GLY A 45 -13.80 -24.99 -56.88
CA GLY A 45 -15.18 -25.44 -56.64
C GLY A 45 -16.16 -24.76 -57.59
N SER A 46 -16.61 -25.55 -58.55
CA SER A 46 -17.59 -25.36 -59.62
C SER A 46 -18.83 -24.47 -59.34
N GLU A 47 -19.16 -23.74 -60.41
CA GLU A 47 -20.43 -23.15 -60.88
C GLU A 47 -21.72 -23.71 -60.25
N ASP A 48 -22.56 -22.84 -59.68
CA ASP A 48 -23.88 -22.49 -60.24
C ASP A 48 -24.73 -21.57 -59.32
N SER A 49 -25.49 -20.68 -59.97
CA SER A 49 -26.63 -19.87 -59.51
C SER A 49 -26.40 -18.59 -58.68
N ASP A 50 -26.38 -17.46 -59.41
CA ASP A 50 -27.14 -16.21 -59.20
C ASP A 50 -27.69 -15.89 -57.80
N GLU A 51 -26.93 -15.14 -57.01
CA GLU A 51 -27.50 -14.05 -56.20
C GLU A 51 -26.44 -12.99 -55.85
N GLU A 52 -26.85 -11.74 -55.98
CA GLU A 52 -26.05 -10.53 -55.92
C GLU A 52 -25.39 -10.33 -54.55
N THR A 53 -24.19 -10.87 -54.34
CA THR A 53 -23.33 -10.48 -53.20
C THR A 53 -21.88 -10.32 -53.67
N LYS A 54 -21.51 -9.10 -54.10
CA LYS A 54 -20.10 -8.73 -54.29
C LYS A 54 -19.40 -8.79 -52.92
N ALA A 55 -18.72 -9.88 -52.61
CA ALA A 55 -17.78 -9.94 -51.49
C ALA A 55 -16.69 -8.86 -51.70
N PRO A 56 -16.36 -8.06 -50.67
CA PRO A 56 -15.44 -6.93 -50.84
C PRO A 56 -14.01 -7.41 -51.10
N PRO A 57 -13.20 -6.61 -51.82
CA PRO A 57 -11.86 -7.00 -52.21
C PRO A 57 -10.97 -7.11 -50.97
N ASN A 58 -10.35 -8.28 -50.83
CA ASN A 58 -9.13 -8.57 -50.08
C ASN A 58 -8.76 -7.56 -48.96
N CYS A 59 -9.40 -7.67 -47.80
CA CYS A 59 -9.07 -6.89 -46.62
C CYS A 59 -7.79 -7.46 -45.97
N VAL A 60 -6.63 -7.08 -46.49
CA VAL A 60 -5.38 -7.18 -45.72
C VAL A 60 -5.56 -6.24 -44.53
N LYS A 61 -5.88 -6.79 -43.35
CA LYS A 61 -6.07 -6.02 -42.13
C LYS A 61 -4.76 -5.32 -41.79
N ASN A 62 -4.65 -4.04 -42.11
CA ASN A 62 -3.54 -3.20 -41.70
C ASN A 62 -3.77 -2.77 -40.25
N TRP A 63 -2.88 -3.21 -39.35
CA TRP A 63 -2.97 -2.95 -37.91
C TRP A 63 -2.30 -1.64 -37.47
N ASN A 64 -2.04 -0.72 -38.42
CA ASN A 64 -1.62 0.66 -38.15
C ASN A 64 -2.74 1.52 -37.53
N PHE A 65 -3.39 1.02 -36.47
CA PHE A 65 -4.39 1.78 -35.73
C PHE A 65 -3.70 2.73 -34.73
N PRO A 66 -4.26 3.92 -34.45
CA PRO A 66 -3.75 4.85 -33.44
C PRO A 66 -3.48 4.19 -32.07
N LYS A 67 -4.23 3.15 -31.72
CA LYS A 67 -4.06 2.38 -30.48
C LYS A 67 -2.72 1.62 -30.41
N MET A 68 -2.19 1.11 -31.52
CA MET A 68 -0.87 0.48 -31.57
C MET A 68 0.24 1.52 -31.47
N HIS A 69 0.04 2.67 -32.10
CA HIS A 69 1.01 3.77 -32.04
C HIS A 69 1.17 4.32 -30.62
N LEU A 70 0.05 4.37 -29.88
CA LEU A 70 0.04 4.73 -28.46
C LEU A 70 0.92 3.80 -27.64
N CYS A 71 0.87 2.48 -27.85
CA CYS A 71 1.71 1.53 -27.13
C CYS A 71 3.20 1.73 -27.42
N ASN A 72 3.57 2.05 -28.67
CA ASN A 72 4.97 2.25 -29.06
C ASN A 72 5.60 3.48 -28.39
N HIS A 73 4.83 4.55 -28.24
CA HIS A 73 5.30 5.79 -27.62
C HIS A 73 4.99 5.88 -26.13
N LEU A 74 4.22 4.92 -25.57
CA LEU A 74 3.73 4.98 -24.19
C LEU A 74 4.84 5.26 -23.19
N PHE A 75 5.94 4.51 -23.27
CA PHE A 75 7.03 4.67 -22.32
C PHE A 75 7.83 5.94 -22.60
N ASP A 76 8.09 6.28 -23.86
CA ASP A 76 8.76 7.53 -24.23
C ASP A 76 7.97 8.75 -23.73
N ASP A 77 6.64 8.75 -23.89
CA ASP A 77 5.74 9.78 -23.37
C ASP A 77 5.74 9.85 -21.83
N ILE A 78 5.88 8.73 -21.13
CA ILE A 78 6.00 8.69 -19.66
C ILE A 78 7.31 9.33 -19.21
N GLU A 79 8.40 9.04 -19.90
CA GLU A 79 9.74 9.59 -19.64
C GLU A 79 9.80 11.09 -19.96
N ASP A 80 9.30 11.51 -21.13
CA ASP A 80 9.27 12.90 -21.58
C ASP A 80 8.37 13.79 -20.71
N LYS A 81 7.32 13.23 -20.10
CA LYS A 81 6.45 13.92 -19.14
C LYS A 81 7.07 14.06 -17.75
N GLY A 82 8.23 13.44 -17.50
CA GLY A 82 8.91 13.52 -16.20
C GLY A 82 8.18 12.78 -15.08
N THR A 83 7.33 11.80 -15.43
CA THR A 83 6.59 10.95 -14.47
C THR A 83 7.45 9.85 -13.84
N GLN A 84 8.78 9.98 -13.98
CA GLN A 84 9.76 9.10 -13.37
C GLN A 84 10.06 9.57 -11.95
N VAL A 85 10.07 8.63 -11.03
CA VAL A 85 10.69 8.83 -9.73
C VAL A 85 12.19 8.57 -9.91
N GLN A 86 13.01 9.63 -9.92
CA GLN A 86 14.46 9.48 -9.74
C GLN A 86 14.69 8.75 -8.41
N SER A 87 15.64 7.79 -8.41
CA SER A 87 16.01 6.97 -7.25
C SER A 87 15.77 7.73 -5.94
N ILE A 88 14.76 7.32 -5.19
CA ILE A 88 14.33 8.07 -4.01
C ILE A 88 15.47 8.00 -3.00
N ASP A 89 16.22 9.10 -2.91
CA ASP A 89 17.22 9.27 -1.88
C ASP A 89 16.47 9.28 -0.53
N ASN A 90 17.05 8.74 0.54
CA ASN A 90 16.40 8.70 1.86
C ASN A 90 15.91 10.10 2.32
N ASN A 91 16.49 11.16 1.77
CA ASN A 91 16.12 12.55 2.00
C ASN A 91 14.73 12.93 1.44
N ASP A 92 14.29 12.31 0.35
CA ASP A 92 12.96 12.57 -0.24
C ASP A 92 11.83 11.85 0.51
N TYR A 93 12.06 10.67 1.09
CA TYR A 93 11.05 10.00 1.94
C TYR A 93 10.77 10.75 3.25
N ASN A 94 11.80 11.39 3.82
CA ASN A 94 11.67 12.27 4.99
C ASN A 94 10.88 13.57 4.67
N ARG A 95 10.69 13.91 3.40
CA ARG A 95 9.85 15.05 3.01
C ARG A 95 8.37 14.77 3.26
N TYR A 96 7.95 13.52 3.07
CA TYR A 96 6.54 13.12 3.15
C TYR A 96 6.14 12.63 4.54
N CYS A 97 7.03 11.97 5.29
CA CYS A 97 6.76 11.56 6.66
C CYS A 97 7.78 12.18 7.64
N GLN A 98 7.30 12.96 8.60
CA GLN A 98 8.15 13.70 9.54
C GLN A 98 7.71 13.48 10.98
N LEU A 99 8.61 12.97 11.82
CA LEU A 99 8.40 12.91 13.26
C LEU A 99 8.56 14.29 13.88
N GLY A 100 7.83 14.54 14.96
CA GLY A 100 7.99 15.76 15.75
C GLY A 100 7.58 15.58 17.20
N SER A 101 7.76 16.66 17.97
CA SER A 101 7.66 16.64 19.43
C SER A 101 8.53 15.53 20.07
N PRO A 102 9.86 15.55 19.83
CA PRO A 102 10.77 14.57 20.42
C PRO A 102 10.79 14.69 21.94
N LEU A 103 10.89 13.55 22.61
CA LEU A 103 11.22 13.47 24.02
C LEU A 103 12.74 13.32 24.20
N ALA A 104 13.21 13.51 25.43
CA ALA A 104 14.60 13.22 25.76
C ALA A 104 14.92 11.75 25.46
N PRO A 105 16.07 11.44 24.82
CA PRO A 105 16.49 10.07 24.59
C PRO A 105 16.52 9.29 25.90
N SER A 106 16.00 8.06 25.88
CA SER A 106 15.98 7.15 27.02
C SER A 106 16.55 5.81 26.62
N MET A 107 16.86 4.95 27.60
CA MET A 107 17.33 3.59 27.32
C MET A 107 16.15 2.64 27.25
N PHE A 108 16.25 1.56 26.47
CA PHE A 108 15.16 0.57 26.39
C PHE A 108 14.77 -0.04 27.74
N MET A 109 15.68 -0.11 28.72
CA MET A 109 15.31 -0.53 30.07
C MET A 109 14.36 0.45 30.77
N ALA A 110 14.53 1.75 30.55
CA ALA A 110 13.63 2.77 31.10
C ALA A 110 12.26 2.71 30.43
N LEU A 111 12.22 2.53 29.10
CA LEU A 111 10.98 2.31 28.34
C LEU A 111 10.22 1.09 28.88
N LYS A 112 10.92 -0.03 29.08
CA LYS A 112 10.31 -1.26 29.63
C LYS A 112 9.74 -1.05 31.03
N LEU A 113 10.41 -0.25 31.86
CA LEU A 113 9.93 0.05 33.20
C LEU A 113 8.65 0.91 33.15
N ALA A 114 8.64 1.95 32.31
CA ALA A 114 7.49 2.83 32.11
C ALA A 114 6.25 2.08 31.59
N HIS A 115 6.45 1.07 30.73
CA HIS A 115 5.39 0.26 30.12
C HIS A 115 5.31 -1.17 30.68
N SER A 116 5.70 -1.38 31.94
CA SER A 116 5.83 -2.72 32.53
C SER A 116 4.52 -3.51 32.61
N LEU A 117 3.38 -2.82 32.72
CA LEU A 117 2.04 -3.43 32.76
C LEU A 117 1.43 -3.60 31.36
N ASP A 118 2.01 -2.98 30.34
CA ASP A 118 1.47 -2.97 28.99
C ASP A 118 1.95 -4.19 28.19
N ARG A 119 0.98 -4.99 27.74
CA ARG A 119 1.24 -6.21 26.96
C ARG A 119 1.79 -5.92 25.57
N ALA A 120 1.57 -4.71 25.02
CA ALA A 120 2.15 -4.30 23.75
C ALA A 120 3.69 -4.24 23.81
N PHE A 121 4.25 -3.92 24.99
CA PHE A 121 5.69 -3.79 25.22
C PHE A 121 6.35 -5.10 25.68
N GLN A 122 5.59 -6.20 25.73
CA GLN A 122 6.15 -7.50 26.07
C GLN A 122 7.19 -7.94 25.04
N SER A 123 8.40 -8.24 25.52
CA SER A 123 9.54 -8.64 24.68
C SER A 123 9.90 -7.62 23.60
N PHE A 124 9.61 -6.32 23.83
CA PHE A 124 9.80 -5.22 22.88
C PHE A 124 11.14 -5.30 22.12
N ARG A 125 12.27 -5.32 22.83
CA ARG A 125 13.62 -5.36 22.23
C ARG A 125 13.84 -6.59 21.33
N ILE A 126 13.30 -7.74 21.72
CA ILE A 126 13.45 -8.99 20.97
C ILE A 126 12.62 -8.92 19.69
N LYS A 127 11.38 -8.45 19.79
CA LYS A 127 10.49 -8.25 18.63
C LYS A 127 11.08 -7.21 17.67
N LEU A 128 11.59 -6.08 18.18
CA LEU A 128 12.22 -5.03 17.39
C LEU A 128 13.50 -5.52 16.68
N GLY A 129 14.37 -6.25 17.39
CA GLY A 129 15.57 -6.83 16.79
C GLY A 129 15.25 -7.83 15.66
N LYS A 130 14.21 -8.66 15.84
CA LYS A 130 13.70 -9.55 14.79
C LYS A 130 13.17 -8.78 13.59
N PHE A 131 12.34 -7.75 13.83
CA PHE A 131 11.82 -6.87 12.79
C PHE A 131 12.96 -6.23 12.00
N LEU A 132 13.92 -5.59 12.65
CA LEU A 132 15.06 -4.93 11.99
C LEU A 132 15.92 -5.93 11.19
N THR A 133 16.12 -7.14 11.71
CA THR A 133 16.88 -8.18 11.01
C THR A 133 16.22 -8.60 9.70
N ALA A 134 14.89 -8.60 9.63
CA ALA A 134 14.15 -8.89 8.40
C ALA A 134 13.99 -7.65 7.51
N PHE A 135 13.75 -6.49 8.13
CA PHE A 135 13.48 -5.23 7.46
C PHE A 135 14.70 -4.69 6.70
N LEU A 136 15.89 -4.65 7.30
CA LEU A 136 17.05 -4.03 6.64
C LEU A 136 17.43 -4.73 5.32
N PRO A 137 17.55 -6.07 5.26
CA PRO A 137 17.84 -6.76 4.00
C PRO A 137 16.74 -6.61 2.95
N ALA A 138 15.47 -6.48 3.37
CA ALA A 138 14.34 -6.30 2.45
C ALA A 138 14.38 -4.94 1.71
N TYR A 139 15.15 -3.97 2.23
CA TYR A 139 15.37 -2.67 1.62
C TYR A 139 16.82 -2.51 1.13
N ASP A 140 17.52 -3.62 0.87
CA ASP A 140 18.91 -3.64 0.40
C ASP A 140 19.90 -2.93 1.35
N ILE A 141 19.58 -2.85 2.65
CA ILE A 141 20.46 -2.30 3.68
C ILE A 141 21.24 -3.46 4.33
N PRO A 142 22.58 -3.45 4.29
CA PRO A 142 23.38 -4.52 4.86
C PRO A 142 23.26 -4.55 6.38
N LEU A 143 23.16 -5.76 6.94
CA LEU A 143 23.19 -5.94 8.39
C LEU A 143 24.61 -5.64 8.93
N PRO A 144 24.72 -4.97 10.09
CA PRO A 144 26.03 -4.69 10.69
C PRO A 144 26.75 -6.00 11.02
N GLY A 145 27.91 -6.19 10.39
CA GLY A 145 28.72 -7.41 10.53
C GLY A 145 28.02 -8.68 10.02
N ASN A 146 27.01 -8.55 9.16
CA ASN A 146 26.20 -9.64 8.59
C ASN A 146 25.57 -10.56 9.67
N LYS A 147 25.23 -9.98 10.82
CA LYS A 147 24.67 -10.71 11.97
C LYS A 147 23.24 -10.22 12.29
N PRO A 148 22.40 -11.08 12.89
CA PRO A 148 21.11 -10.65 13.41
C PRO A 148 21.23 -9.51 14.42
N ILE A 149 20.34 -8.53 14.34
CA ILE A 149 20.33 -7.36 15.23
C ILE A 149 19.87 -7.79 16.63
N ARG A 150 20.70 -7.50 17.62
CA ARG A 150 20.43 -7.79 19.04
C ARG A 150 20.53 -6.51 19.85
N LEU A 151 19.37 -6.01 20.29
CA LEU A 151 19.28 -4.79 21.08
C LEU A 151 19.53 -5.07 22.57
N THR A 152 20.42 -4.29 23.16
CA THR A 152 20.76 -4.32 24.58
C THR A 152 19.82 -3.43 25.40
N PRO A 153 19.72 -3.61 26.73
CA PRO A 153 18.92 -2.74 27.59
C PRO A 153 19.43 -1.28 27.64
N THR A 154 20.71 -1.07 27.33
CA THR A 154 21.39 0.23 27.37
C THR A 154 21.31 0.99 26.04
N ASP A 155 20.89 0.34 24.96
CA ASP A 155 20.69 1.03 23.68
C ASP A 155 19.59 2.10 23.84
N THR A 156 19.78 3.21 23.12
CA THR A 156 18.94 4.40 23.25
C THR A 156 17.78 4.39 22.25
N ILE A 157 16.65 4.94 22.71
CA ILE A 157 15.44 5.19 21.96
C ILE A 157 14.99 6.63 22.19
N THR A 158 14.57 7.31 21.14
CA THR A 158 13.97 8.65 21.23
C THR A 158 12.50 8.54 20.85
N GLU A 159 11.60 8.82 21.79
CA GLU A 159 10.15 8.80 21.54
C GLU A 159 9.67 10.11 20.92
N TYR A 160 8.62 10.04 20.12
CA TYR A 160 7.96 11.19 19.49
C TYR A 160 6.46 11.14 19.77
N ARG A 161 5.84 12.32 19.86
CA ARG A 161 4.39 12.45 20.17
C ARG A 161 3.54 12.84 18.96
N PHE A 162 4.20 13.07 17.83
CA PHE A 162 3.61 13.65 16.64
C PHE A 162 4.26 13.11 15.37
N LEU A 163 3.44 12.90 14.34
CA LEU A 163 3.86 12.52 13.00
C LEU A 163 3.07 13.37 12.00
N LYS A 164 3.78 13.99 11.06
CA LYS A 164 3.21 14.64 9.88
C LYS A 164 3.34 13.71 8.68
N VAL A 165 2.23 13.42 8.01
CA VAL A 165 2.22 12.58 6.79
C VAL A 165 1.64 13.39 5.64
N GLN A 166 2.40 13.55 4.57
CA GLN A 166 1.94 14.14 3.31
C GLN A 166 1.61 13.02 2.33
N TYR A 167 0.43 13.10 1.71
CA TYR A 167 -0.05 12.04 0.83
C TYR A 167 -0.81 12.62 -0.34
N ARG A 168 -0.79 11.89 -1.46
CA ARG A 168 -1.64 12.22 -2.59
C ARG A 168 -3.02 11.61 -2.35
N SER A 169 -4.03 12.45 -2.34
CA SER A 169 -5.40 12.01 -2.24
C SER A 169 -5.85 11.38 -3.56
N ILE A 170 -6.48 10.22 -3.52
CA ILE A 170 -6.99 9.52 -4.70
C ILE A 170 -8.35 10.06 -5.17
N SER A 171 -9.03 10.88 -4.36
CA SER A 171 -10.30 11.51 -4.75
C SER A 171 -10.11 12.74 -5.63
N ASP A 172 -9.07 13.54 -5.39
CA ASP A 172 -8.82 14.81 -6.09
C ASP A 172 -7.37 14.98 -6.61
N TRP A 173 -6.51 13.99 -6.39
CA TRP A 173 -5.10 13.97 -6.78
C TRP A 173 -4.23 15.07 -6.16
N GLN A 174 -4.76 15.81 -5.18
CA GLN A 174 -4.05 16.86 -4.46
C GLN A 174 -3.14 16.29 -3.38
N LEU A 175 -2.04 16.99 -3.11
CA LEU A 175 -1.16 16.70 -1.98
C LEU A 175 -1.79 17.25 -0.69
N LYS A 176 -2.14 16.35 0.23
CA LYS A 176 -2.74 16.66 1.54
C LYS A 176 -1.76 16.35 2.66
N THR A 177 -2.04 16.83 3.86
CA THR A 177 -1.20 16.61 5.04
C THR A 177 -2.06 16.23 6.23
N ASP A 178 -1.76 15.08 6.83
CA ASP A 178 -2.35 14.62 8.08
C ASP A 178 -1.38 14.87 9.24
N TYR A 179 -1.96 15.29 10.37
CA TYR A 179 -1.27 15.60 11.62
C TYR A 179 -1.65 14.54 12.66
N ILE A 180 -0.83 13.52 12.78
CA ILE A 180 -1.14 12.27 13.49
C ILE A 180 -0.52 12.32 14.89
N ARG A 181 -1.31 12.01 15.92
CA ARG A 181 -0.92 12.10 17.33
C ARG A 181 -0.68 10.74 17.96
N CYS A 182 0.35 10.65 18.79
CA CYS A 182 0.66 9.49 19.62
C CYS A 182 1.07 10.00 21.01
N ASN A 183 0.10 10.50 21.77
CA ASN A 183 0.35 11.22 23.02
C ASN A 183 -0.51 10.68 24.18
N PRO A 184 0.11 10.14 25.25
CA PRO A 184 -0.60 9.62 26.42
C PRO A 184 -1.31 10.72 27.23
N SER A 185 -0.96 12.00 27.03
CA SER A 185 -1.60 13.13 27.71
C SER A 185 -1.82 14.29 26.74
N PHE A 186 -2.97 14.28 26.10
CA PHE A 186 -3.47 15.29 25.18
C PHE A 186 -4.78 15.86 25.74
N HIS A 187 -4.74 17.09 26.26
CA HIS A 187 -5.88 17.72 26.96
C HIS A 187 -6.46 16.86 28.10
N GLY A 188 -5.59 16.16 28.86
CA GLY A 188 -5.99 15.33 29.99
C GLY A 188 -6.44 13.91 29.64
N GLN A 189 -6.41 13.53 28.36
CA GLN A 189 -6.73 12.17 27.90
C GLN A 189 -5.66 11.63 26.96
N ALA A 190 -5.53 10.30 26.87
CA ALA A 190 -4.65 9.69 25.89
C ALA A 190 -5.23 9.85 24.49
N ARG A 191 -4.36 10.15 23.52
CA ARG A 191 -4.72 10.26 22.10
C ARG A 191 -3.73 9.48 21.24
N TYR A 192 -4.22 8.40 20.68
CA TYR A 192 -3.52 7.52 19.77
C TYR A 192 -4.31 7.47 18.47
N ASP A 193 -3.84 8.21 17.47
CA ASP A 193 -4.52 8.30 16.18
C ASP A 193 -4.23 7.03 15.35
N CYS A 194 -5.16 6.69 14.45
CA CYS A 194 -5.01 5.57 13.54
C CYS A 194 -4.40 5.98 12.20
N VAL A 195 -3.79 5.02 11.52
CA VAL A 195 -3.05 5.19 10.27
C VAL A 195 -3.40 4.09 9.28
N LEU A 196 -3.33 4.44 7.99
CA LEU A 196 -3.37 3.48 6.89
C LEU A 196 -1.93 3.11 6.53
N VAL A 197 -1.60 1.83 6.68
CA VAL A 197 -0.24 1.29 6.50
C VAL A 197 -0.15 0.60 5.15
N ASN A 198 0.84 0.97 4.34
CA ASN A 198 1.16 0.32 3.08
C ASN A 198 1.96 -0.97 3.30
N THR A 199 1.62 -2.01 2.57
CA THR A 199 2.19 -3.36 2.69
C THR A 199 2.40 -4.02 1.34
N PHE A 200 2.96 -3.30 0.36
CA PHE A 200 3.22 -3.88 -0.96
C PHE A 200 4.06 -5.18 -0.89
N PRO A 201 3.67 -6.26 -1.60
CA PRO A 201 2.59 -6.37 -2.59
C PRO A 201 1.19 -6.66 -2.00
N ALA A 202 1.11 -6.87 -0.69
CA ALA A 202 -0.14 -7.02 0.02
C ALA A 202 -0.85 -5.67 0.21
N VAL A 203 -1.99 -5.79 0.87
CA VAL A 203 -3.04 -4.79 0.93
C VAL A 203 -2.86 -3.85 2.09
N PRO A 204 -2.96 -2.53 1.87
CA PRO A 204 -2.97 -1.58 2.95
C PRO A 204 -4.01 -1.89 4.01
N TYR A 205 -3.58 -1.84 5.26
CA TYR A 205 -4.41 -2.13 6.42
C TYR A 205 -4.40 -0.97 7.41
N ILE A 206 -5.41 -0.92 8.28
CA ILE A 206 -5.56 0.14 9.29
C ILE A 206 -4.88 -0.33 10.58
N ALA A 207 -4.22 0.58 11.27
CA ALA A 207 -3.62 0.32 12.58
C ALA A 207 -3.70 1.54 13.50
N CYS A 208 -3.78 1.32 14.80
CA CYS A 208 -3.65 2.37 15.81
C CYS A 208 -2.18 2.56 16.19
N LEU A 209 -1.72 3.80 16.36
CA LEU A 209 -0.36 4.07 16.83
C LEU A 209 -0.22 3.77 18.33
N VAL A 210 0.75 2.96 18.71
CA VAL A 210 1.09 2.71 20.12
C VAL A 210 2.32 3.50 20.55
N LEU A 211 3.33 3.58 19.67
CA LEU A 211 4.56 4.32 19.93
C LEU A 211 5.16 4.84 18.62
N LEU A 212 5.63 6.08 18.60
CA LEU A 212 6.51 6.62 17.56
C LEU A 212 7.91 6.81 18.15
N PHE A 213 8.94 6.32 17.46
CA PHE A 213 10.30 6.42 17.99
C PHE A 213 11.36 6.38 16.90
N THR A 214 12.57 6.81 17.27
CA THR A 214 13.78 6.49 16.52
C THR A 214 14.72 5.63 17.35
N CYS A 215 15.49 4.77 16.68
CA CYS A 215 16.62 4.07 17.28
C CYS A 215 17.81 4.06 16.31
N THR A 216 19.03 4.01 16.86
CA THR A 216 20.26 4.03 16.06
C THR A 216 20.82 2.61 15.90
N ILE A 217 21.07 2.19 14.66
CA ILE A 217 21.74 0.92 14.33
C ILE A 217 22.90 1.23 13.38
N ALA A 218 24.13 0.91 13.80
CA ALA A 218 25.34 1.14 13.02
C ALA A 218 25.42 2.57 12.44
N ASP A 219 25.27 3.56 13.34
CA ASP A 219 25.33 4.99 13.06
C ASP A 219 24.24 5.53 12.12
N ARG A 220 23.21 4.74 11.82
CA ARG A 220 22.00 5.18 11.12
C ARG A 220 20.81 5.21 12.07
N GLU A 221 20.06 6.30 12.02
CA GLU A 221 18.81 6.44 12.75
C GLU A 221 17.65 5.90 11.92
N TYR A 222 16.80 5.10 12.53
CA TYR A 222 15.63 4.51 11.89
C TYR A 222 14.35 5.04 12.54
N PRO A 223 13.52 5.79 11.80
CA PRO A 223 12.23 6.24 12.29
C PRO A 223 11.18 5.14 12.15
N LEU A 224 10.66 4.68 13.28
CA LEU A 224 9.82 3.49 13.40
C LEU A 224 8.57 3.79 14.23
N ALA A 225 7.60 2.89 14.12
CA ALA A 225 6.42 2.88 14.95
C ALA A 225 6.15 1.48 15.50
N LEU A 226 5.62 1.42 16.72
CA LEU A 226 4.86 0.28 17.22
C LEU A 226 3.39 0.57 16.95
N ILE A 227 2.71 -0.36 16.29
CA ILE A 227 1.31 -0.21 15.91
C ILE A 227 0.50 -1.41 16.38
N GLN A 228 -0.79 -1.18 16.61
CA GLN A 228 -1.78 -2.21 16.90
C GLN A 228 -2.69 -2.32 15.66
N PRO A 229 -2.55 -3.39 14.86
CA PRO A 229 -3.36 -3.55 13.65
C PRO A 229 -4.86 -3.68 13.96
N PHE A 230 -5.66 -3.35 12.96
CA PHE A 230 -7.06 -3.76 12.88
C PHE A 230 -7.20 -4.89 11.86
N ASP A 231 -7.96 -5.91 12.24
CA ASP A 231 -8.41 -6.97 11.36
C ASP A 231 -9.77 -6.59 10.74
N ALA A 232 -9.93 -6.88 9.45
CA ALA A 232 -11.22 -6.76 8.80
C ALA A 232 -12.24 -7.73 9.41
N VAL A 233 -13.47 -7.26 9.66
CA VAL A 233 -14.58 -8.12 10.06
C VAL A 233 -15.37 -8.48 8.81
N TYR A 234 -15.67 -9.76 8.63
CA TYR A 234 -16.37 -10.25 7.44
C TYR A 234 -17.74 -10.81 7.79
N LYS A 235 -18.76 -10.44 7.01
CA LYS A 235 -20.11 -11.02 7.11
C LYS A 235 -20.18 -12.37 6.40
N LYS A 236 -19.47 -12.51 5.27
CA LYS A 236 -19.27 -13.72 4.46
C LYS A 236 -17.86 -13.68 3.85
N ARG A 237 -17.37 -14.80 3.31
CA ARG A 237 -16.07 -14.84 2.61
C ARG A 237 -16.05 -13.78 1.50
N GLY A 238 -15.06 -12.89 1.54
CA GLY A 238 -14.92 -11.78 0.60
C GLY A 238 -15.89 -10.60 0.79
N GLN A 239 -16.82 -10.65 1.76
CA GLN A 239 -17.74 -9.55 2.03
C GLN A 239 -17.45 -8.94 3.41
N LEU A 240 -16.82 -7.77 3.39
CA LEU A 240 -16.59 -6.97 4.58
C LEU A 240 -17.92 -6.67 5.27
N GLN A 241 -17.90 -6.78 6.60
CA GLN A 241 -19.04 -6.41 7.42
C GLN A 241 -19.12 -4.89 7.48
N LYS A 242 -20.28 -4.38 7.11
CA LYS A 242 -20.67 -3.00 7.30
C LYS A 242 -21.79 -2.94 8.34
N ASP A 243 -21.95 -1.80 9.00
CA ASP A 243 -23.19 -1.56 9.74
C ASP A 243 -24.38 -1.46 8.77
N THR A 244 -25.60 -1.67 9.29
CA THR A 244 -26.80 -1.79 8.45
C THR A 244 -27.37 -0.44 8.02
N ASP A 245 -27.11 0.61 8.80
CA ASP A 245 -27.82 1.89 8.69
C ASP A 245 -27.01 2.92 7.90
N LEU A 246 -25.71 3.02 8.20
CA LEU A 246 -24.77 3.99 7.64
C LEU A 246 -23.70 3.34 6.75
N GLU A 247 -23.68 2.02 6.66
CA GLU A 247 -22.77 1.22 5.84
C GLU A 247 -21.26 1.42 6.13
N PHE A 248 -20.92 1.86 7.34
CA PHE A 248 -19.54 2.01 7.79
C PHE A 248 -18.81 0.68 7.85
N LEU A 249 -17.58 0.69 7.36
CA LEU A 249 -16.71 -0.46 7.40
C LEU A 249 -16.37 -0.82 8.84
N ARG A 250 -16.69 -2.06 9.24
CA ARG A 250 -16.39 -2.58 10.56
C ARG A 250 -15.02 -3.24 10.61
N VAL A 251 -14.21 -2.82 11.57
CA VAL A 251 -12.88 -3.33 11.81
C VAL A 251 -12.73 -3.74 13.28
N ARG A 252 -11.90 -4.74 13.55
CA ARG A 252 -11.65 -5.24 14.91
C ARG A 252 -10.21 -4.98 15.29
N GLU A 253 -10.01 -4.32 16.42
CA GLU A 253 -8.66 -4.10 16.92
C GLU A 253 -8.04 -5.44 17.35
N SER A 254 -6.83 -5.74 16.87
CA SER A 254 -6.10 -6.92 17.31
C SER A 254 -5.74 -6.82 18.79
N LEU A 255 -5.37 -7.93 19.44
CA LEU A 255 -5.02 -7.89 20.86
C LEU A 255 -3.71 -7.10 21.08
N PRO A 256 -3.50 -6.44 22.23
CA PRO A 256 -2.29 -5.65 22.49
C PRO A 256 -0.97 -6.44 22.31
N LYS A 257 -0.98 -7.76 22.56
CA LYS A 257 0.20 -8.63 22.37
C LYS A 257 0.61 -8.78 20.89
N ASP A 258 -0.31 -8.52 19.96
CA ASP A 258 -0.16 -8.70 18.52
C ASP A 258 0.31 -7.41 17.82
N CYS A 259 0.71 -6.39 18.61
CA CYS A 259 1.37 -5.21 18.08
C CYS A 259 2.63 -5.57 17.28
N SER A 260 2.83 -4.85 16.17
CA SER A 260 3.90 -5.04 15.22
C SER A 260 4.69 -3.75 15.00
N PHE A 261 5.92 -3.90 14.51
CA PHE A 261 6.76 -2.76 14.14
C PHE A 261 6.64 -2.48 12.66
N VAL A 262 6.64 -1.19 12.31
CA VAL A 262 6.69 -0.72 10.93
C VAL A 262 7.60 0.49 10.81
N SER A 263 8.12 0.72 9.60
CA SER A 263 8.74 2.01 9.26
C SER A 263 7.66 3.07 9.14
N ILE A 264 7.91 4.29 9.62
CA ILE A 264 6.95 5.39 9.44
C ILE A 264 6.71 5.74 7.96
N HIS A 265 7.65 5.38 7.10
CA HIS A 265 7.55 5.59 5.66
C HIS A 265 6.58 4.63 4.98
N SER A 266 6.08 3.62 5.70
CA SER A 266 4.97 2.78 5.24
C SER A 266 3.62 3.45 5.42
N PHE A 267 3.51 4.54 6.18
CA PHE A 267 2.23 5.20 6.39
C PHE A 267 1.79 5.97 5.14
N ILE A 268 0.59 5.65 4.67
CA ILE A 268 -0.06 6.36 3.57
C ILE A 268 -0.66 7.65 4.10
N ARG A 269 -1.47 7.57 5.16
CA ARG A 269 -2.19 8.71 5.75
C ARG A 269 -2.80 8.36 7.11
N GLY A 270 -3.36 9.33 7.80
CA GLY A 270 -4.17 9.12 9.00
C GLY A 270 -5.57 8.60 8.66
N VAL A 271 -6.19 7.89 9.60
CA VAL A 271 -7.54 7.34 9.49
C VAL A 271 -8.32 7.67 10.76
N VAL A 272 -9.57 8.09 10.60
CA VAL A 272 -10.49 8.28 11.73
C VAL A 272 -11.23 6.98 11.98
N VAL A 273 -11.07 6.43 13.17
CA VAL A 273 -11.73 5.20 13.63
C VAL A 273 -12.52 5.52 14.88
N VAL A 274 -13.78 5.08 14.93
CA VAL A 274 -14.72 5.35 16.02
C VAL A 274 -15.07 4.05 16.72
N HIS A 275 -15.07 4.05 18.05
CA HIS A 275 -15.48 2.89 18.83
C HIS A 275 -16.97 2.58 18.60
N SER A 276 -17.33 1.29 18.48
CA SER A 276 -18.74 0.90 18.59
C SER A 276 -19.12 0.94 20.07
N ASP A 277 -19.67 2.04 20.56
CA ASP A 277 -20.10 2.14 21.95
C ASP A 277 -21.18 1.10 22.27
N LYS A 278 -21.08 0.51 23.47
CA LYS A 278 -21.93 -0.57 23.99
C LYS A 278 -23.31 -0.13 24.49
N GLU A 279 -23.77 1.08 24.17
CA GLU A 279 -25.02 1.59 24.72
C GLU A 279 -26.28 1.16 23.94
N ASP A 280 -26.12 0.52 22.78
CA ASP A 280 -27.26 -0.11 22.10
C ASP A 280 -27.58 -1.47 22.71
N CYS A 281 -28.69 -1.48 23.45
CA CYS A 281 -29.28 -2.51 24.30
C CYS A 281 -29.58 -3.88 23.66
N ASP A 282 -29.02 -4.22 22.49
CA ASP A 282 -29.42 -5.44 21.76
C ASP A 282 -28.29 -6.15 20.98
N SER A 283 -27.03 -5.85 21.26
CA SER A 283 -25.92 -6.48 20.52
C SER A 283 -24.97 -7.32 21.39
N HIS A 284 -24.88 -8.62 21.07
CA HIS A 284 -23.85 -9.55 21.53
C HIS A 284 -22.44 -9.23 20.99
N LEU A 285 -22.12 -7.94 20.80
CA LEU A 285 -20.94 -7.51 20.06
C LEU A 285 -19.67 -7.54 20.94
N PRO A 286 -18.56 -8.10 20.44
CA PRO A 286 -17.27 -8.03 21.12
C PRO A 286 -16.83 -6.57 21.33
N SER A 287 -16.26 -6.28 22.50
CA SER A 287 -15.85 -4.95 22.97
C SER A 287 -14.72 -4.26 22.18
N HIS A 288 -14.33 -4.80 21.03
CA HIS A 288 -13.13 -4.43 20.28
C HIS A 288 -13.44 -4.05 18.83
N ASP A 289 -14.72 -3.90 18.50
CA ASP A 289 -15.16 -3.55 17.16
C ASP A 289 -15.27 -2.03 17.04
N HIS A 290 -14.90 -1.55 15.86
CA HIS A 290 -14.80 -0.14 15.54
C HIS A 290 -15.30 0.09 14.12
N PHE A 291 -15.61 1.33 13.82
CA PHE A 291 -16.05 1.78 12.50
C PHE A 291 -15.04 2.75 11.91
N VAL A 292 -14.72 2.55 10.63
CA VAL A 292 -13.95 3.53 9.86
C VAL A 292 -14.88 4.68 9.50
N PHE A 293 -14.52 5.90 9.87
CA PHE A 293 -15.31 7.09 9.56
C PHE A 293 -14.87 7.67 8.20
N ASP A 294 -15.63 7.37 7.15
CA ASP A 294 -15.33 7.74 5.76
C ASP A 294 -16.32 8.76 5.16
N VAL A 295 -17.42 9.10 5.84
CA VAL A 295 -18.48 10.00 5.34
C VAL A 295 -17.98 11.38 4.91
N LEU A 296 -17.10 11.97 5.70
CA LEU A 296 -16.55 13.32 5.44
C LEU A 296 -15.18 13.27 4.78
N ASP A 297 -14.77 12.08 4.32
CA ASP A 297 -13.45 11.84 3.77
C ASP A 297 -13.57 11.06 2.45
N PRO A 298 -13.79 11.76 1.33
CA PRO A 298 -13.93 11.12 0.02
C PRO A 298 -12.73 10.25 -0.36
N ASP A 299 -11.54 10.57 0.15
CA ASP A 299 -10.35 9.77 -0.08
C ASP A 299 -10.40 8.44 0.68
N MET A 300 -10.75 8.46 1.97
CA MET A 300 -10.96 7.23 2.74
C MET A 300 -12.11 6.41 2.20
N PHE A 301 -13.20 7.04 1.76
CA PHE A 301 -14.34 6.35 1.16
C PHE A 301 -13.92 5.52 -0.06
N ILE A 302 -13.19 6.11 -1.01
CA ILE A 302 -12.70 5.38 -2.20
C ILE A 302 -11.72 4.27 -1.79
N ARG A 303 -10.86 4.50 -0.79
CA ARG A 303 -9.92 3.48 -0.29
C ARG A 303 -10.65 2.31 0.36
N ALA A 304 -11.66 2.59 1.18
CA ALA A 304 -12.47 1.57 1.84
C ALA A 304 -13.31 0.77 0.84
N GLN A 305 -13.79 1.42 -0.23
CA GLN A 305 -14.50 0.73 -1.32
C GLN A 305 -13.57 -0.23 -2.08
N LYS A 306 -12.39 0.25 -2.52
CA LYS A 306 -11.39 -0.60 -3.19
C LYS A 306 -10.97 -1.80 -2.32
N GLN A 307 -10.88 -1.60 -1.00
CA GLN A 307 -10.61 -2.69 -0.04
C GLN A 307 -11.69 -3.79 -0.04
N GLY A 308 -12.94 -3.48 -0.41
CA GLY A 308 -14.06 -4.43 -0.43
C GLY A 308 -14.27 -5.17 -1.75
N GLU A 309 -13.79 -4.64 -2.87
CA GLU A 309 -14.06 -5.18 -4.22
C GLU A 309 -13.01 -6.22 -4.67
N ASP A 310 -11.76 -6.12 -4.22
CA ASP A 310 -10.64 -6.90 -4.76
C ASP A 310 -10.24 -8.15 -3.93
N GLY A 311 -11.05 -8.60 -2.96
CA GLY A 311 -10.65 -9.71 -2.07
C GLY A 311 -9.41 -9.39 -1.21
N PHE A 312 -9.20 -8.09 -1.01
CA PHE A 312 -7.96 -7.44 -0.60
C PHE A 312 -7.51 -7.86 0.84
N TRP A 313 -8.38 -8.41 1.67
CA TRP A 313 -8.04 -8.81 3.05
C TRP A 313 -7.73 -10.30 3.23
N ASP A 314 -7.73 -11.10 2.16
CA ASP A 314 -7.37 -12.52 2.24
C ASP A 314 -5.87 -12.63 2.54
N LYS A 315 -5.53 -12.85 3.83
CA LYS A 315 -4.26 -13.46 4.20
C LYS A 315 -4.26 -14.86 3.58
N GLU A 316 -3.34 -15.13 2.66
CA GLU A 316 -2.94 -16.51 2.36
C GLU A 316 -2.53 -17.24 3.66
#